data_AF-A0A6U4ABY1-F1
#
_entry.id   AF-A0A6U4ABY1-F1
#
_cell.length_a   1.000
_cell.length_b   1.000
_cell.length_c   1.000
_cell.angle_alpha   90.00
_cell.angle_beta   90.00
_cell.angle_gamma   90.00
#
_symmetry.space_group_name_H-M   'P 1'
#
loop_
_entity.id
_entity.type
_entity.pdbx_description
1 polymer ?
#
loop_
_entity_poly.entity_id
_entity_poly.type
_entity_poly.pdbx_seq_one_letter_code
_entity_poly.pdbx_strand_id
1 'polypeptide(L)'
;MLTRRYPRITGEYFTYSYALVFTNRFWTLIMSGLLFFYFKPRWSRSTVIYEYSFPSISNMLSSWCQYEALRYVSFPAVTLFKSFKLAPVMAMGKLLGNKEYPQYDYFVALVIGIGLAMFMSSTEGVNFGYDVYGEEVSATWTGIMLMFLFLFFDSFTSQWQSRMFQRHRDLSMLELMFATSAFSTVLSLITLIHTDELGPALDFVWRHSEIHLHFFMFSVCSTIGQILIFYTIKNFGAVVFTIIMTTRVLLSIALSCMLYGHKVSSTGFLGLMVVLGAVCYRIKKKVEGKHLIKWQGMEDTKAHELVQEWHEHVDT
;
A
#
# COMPACT_ATOMS: atom_id res chain seq x y z
N MET A 1 1.28 7.06 17.63
CA MET A 1 0.12 6.74 18.49
C MET A 1 0.47 5.62 19.46
N LEU A 2 0.79 4.42 18.96
CA LEU A 2 1.16 3.27 19.80
C LEU A 2 2.43 3.49 20.67
N THR A 3 3.29 4.44 20.28
CA THR A 3 4.57 4.74 20.95
C THR A 3 4.53 5.95 21.90
N ARG A 4 3.35 6.56 22.12
CA ARG A 4 3.20 7.76 22.97
C ARG A 4 2.30 7.46 24.18
N ARG A 5 2.71 7.93 25.37
CA ARG A 5 1.93 7.84 26.62
C ARG A 5 0.87 8.94 26.69
N TYR A 6 -0.30 8.61 27.26
CA TYR A 6 -1.40 9.54 27.50
C TYR A 6 -1.84 9.49 28.97
N PRO A 7 -1.67 10.56 29.77
CA PRO A 7 -0.98 11.84 29.53
C PRO A 7 0.55 11.72 29.34
N ARG A 8 1.16 12.73 28.70
CA ARG A 8 2.55 12.74 28.19
C ARG A 8 3.64 12.39 29.22
N ILE A 9 3.38 12.53 30.53
CA ILE A 9 4.38 12.41 31.61
C ILE A 9 4.18 11.13 32.45
N THR A 10 2.93 10.72 32.73
CA THR A 10 2.60 9.60 33.63
C THR A 10 1.65 8.57 33.01
N GLY A 11 1.36 8.71 31.72
CA GLY A 11 0.27 8.01 31.07
C GLY A 11 0.52 6.60 30.61
N GLU A 12 -0.58 5.93 30.27
CA GLU A 12 -0.60 4.60 29.67
C GLU A 12 -0.44 4.69 28.15
N TYR A 13 0.11 3.63 27.54
CA TYR A 13 0.19 3.53 26.09
C TYR A 13 -1.16 3.07 25.53
N PHE A 14 -1.54 3.59 24.37
CA PHE A 14 -2.64 3.02 23.61
C PHE A 14 -2.18 1.69 23.01
N THR A 15 -2.62 0.56 23.56
CA THR A 15 -2.20 -0.79 23.16
C THR A 15 -3.21 -1.49 22.23
N TYR A 16 -4.42 -0.94 22.07
CA TYR A 16 -5.52 -1.55 21.33
C TYR A 16 -5.38 -1.38 19.81
N SER A 17 -4.64 -2.28 19.17
CA SER A 17 -4.36 -2.21 17.73
C SER A 17 -5.60 -2.39 16.86
N TYR A 18 -6.54 -3.25 17.25
CA TYR A 18 -7.78 -3.47 16.49
C TYR A 18 -8.71 -2.26 16.56
N ALA A 19 -8.79 -1.62 17.73
CA ALA A 19 -9.54 -0.38 17.89
C ALA A 19 -8.97 0.74 17.01
N LEU A 20 -7.64 0.85 16.90
CA LEU A 20 -7.00 1.83 16.00
C LEU A 20 -7.38 1.61 14.54
N VAL A 21 -7.37 0.36 14.08
CA VAL A 21 -7.73 -0.02 12.72
C VAL A 21 -9.21 0.29 12.45
N PHE A 22 -10.09 -0.05 13.39
CA PHE A 22 -11.52 0.26 13.31
C PHE A 22 -11.75 1.76 13.23
N THR A 23 -11.20 2.56 14.15
CA THR A 23 -11.36 4.02 14.15
C THR A 23 -10.86 4.64 12.85
N ASN A 24 -9.73 4.18 12.31
CA ASN A 24 -9.22 4.67 11.03
C ASN A 24 -10.18 4.34 9.86
N ARG A 25 -10.69 3.11 9.79
CA ARG A 25 -11.62 2.67 8.73
C ARG A 25 -12.96 3.40 8.82
N PHE A 26 -13.47 3.57 10.04
CA PHE A 26 -14.69 4.33 10.32
C PHE A 26 -14.56 5.79 9.90
N TRP A 27 -13.45 6.44 10.23
CA TRP A 27 -13.25 7.84 9.86
C TRP A 27 -12.99 8.00 8.35
N THR A 28 -12.31 7.02 7.73
CA THR A 28 -12.19 6.96 6.26
C THR A 28 -13.58 6.80 5.60
N LEU A 29 -14.48 6.00 6.18
CA LEU A 29 -15.85 5.86 5.71
C LEU A 29 -16.61 7.19 5.77
N ILE A 30 -16.59 7.91 6.89
CA ILE A 30 -17.30 9.18 6.98
C ILE A 30 -16.68 10.22 6.03
N MET A 31 -15.35 10.35 5.99
CA MET A 31 -14.68 11.31 5.10
C MET A 31 -14.92 10.98 3.62
N SER A 32 -14.87 9.71 3.23
CA SER A 32 -15.22 9.27 1.88
C SER A 32 -16.69 9.54 1.56
N GLY A 33 -17.60 9.36 2.51
CA GLY A 33 -19.03 9.68 2.38
C GLY A 33 -19.29 11.18 2.26
N LEU A 34 -18.58 12.02 3.01
CA LEU A 34 -18.64 13.48 2.90
C LEU A 34 -18.14 13.95 1.52
N LEU A 35 -17.02 13.40 1.06
CA LEU A 35 -16.50 13.68 -0.29
C LEU A 35 -17.48 13.20 -1.36
N PHE A 36 -18.10 12.04 -1.17
CA PHE A 36 -19.12 11.52 -2.06
C PHE A 36 -20.34 12.45 -2.13
N PHE A 37 -20.82 12.94 -0.99
CA PHE A 37 -21.94 13.87 -0.92
C PHE A 37 -21.60 15.24 -1.52
N TYR A 38 -20.38 15.72 -1.32
CA TYR A 38 -19.90 17.01 -1.83
C TYR A 38 -19.72 17.00 -3.35
N PHE A 39 -19.00 16.00 -3.88
CA PHE A 39 -18.72 15.90 -5.32
C PHE A 39 -19.88 15.32 -6.14
N LYS A 40 -20.89 14.72 -5.47
CA LYS A 40 -22.05 14.06 -6.08
C LYS A 40 -21.71 13.24 -7.35
N PRO A 41 -20.71 12.34 -7.30
CA PRO A 41 -20.44 11.50 -8.45
C PRO A 41 -21.67 10.62 -8.73
N ARG A 42 -21.97 10.38 -10.01
CA ARG A 42 -23.06 9.48 -10.40
C ARG A 42 -22.75 8.07 -9.88
N TRP A 43 -23.69 7.50 -9.14
CA TRP A 43 -23.63 6.08 -8.75
C TRP A 43 -23.59 5.20 -10.00
N SER A 44 -22.67 4.25 -10.03
CA SER A 44 -22.63 3.26 -11.10
C SER A 44 -23.88 2.39 -11.03
N ARG A 45 -24.56 2.23 -12.17
CA ARG A 45 -25.70 1.31 -12.33
C ARG A 45 -25.24 -0.09 -12.74
N SER A 46 -23.98 -0.22 -13.15
CA SER A 46 -23.41 -1.44 -13.71
C SER A 46 -22.82 -2.37 -12.65
N THR A 47 -22.40 -1.83 -11.50
CA THR A 47 -21.78 -2.59 -10.42
C THR A 47 -22.78 -3.26 -9.49
N VAL A 48 -22.55 -4.54 -9.21
CA VAL A 48 -23.32 -5.28 -8.19
C VAL A 48 -22.67 -5.12 -6.82
N ILE A 49 -23.49 -4.90 -5.78
CA ILE A 49 -23.05 -4.59 -4.41
C ILE A 49 -22.06 -5.63 -3.84
N TYR A 50 -22.24 -6.92 -4.16
CA TYR A 50 -21.35 -7.97 -3.64
C TYR A 50 -19.93 -7.89 -4.22
N GLU A 51 -19.72 -7.27 -5.38
CA GLU A 51 -18.39 -7.15 -6.00
C GLU A 51 -17.43 -6.30 -5.15
N TYR A 52 -17.97 -5.41 -4.31
CA TYR A 52 -17.24 -4.58 -3.35
C TYR A 52 -16.76 -5.33 -2.11
N SER A 53 -17.36 -6.49 -1.81
CA SER A 53 -17.00 -7.31 -0.65
C SER A 53 -15.63 -7.98 -0.83
N PHE A 54 -15.33 -8.51 -2.01
CA PHE A 54 -14.07 -9.20 -2.31
C PHE A 54 -12.79 -8.39 -1.99
N PRO A 55 -12.61 -7.14 -2.48
CA PRO A 55 -11.42 -6.37 -2.15
C PRO A 55 -11.38 -5.99 -0.67
N SER A 56 -12.52 -5.86 -0.01
CA SER A 56 -12.60 -5.51 1.42
C SER A 56 -12.20 -6.68 2.31
N ILE A 57 -12.73 -7.88 2.03
CA ILE A 57 -12.37 -9.12 2.75
C ILE A 57 -10.88 -9.43 2.55
N SER A 58 -10.39 -9.36 1.31
CA SER A 58 -8.98 -9.60 1.02
C SER A 58 -8.07 -8.57 1.68
N ASN A 59 -8.45 -7.29 1.71
CA ASN A 59 -7.70 -6.27 2.44
C ASN A 59 -7.67 -6.54 3.95
N MET A 60 -8.77 -7.03 4.52
CA MET A 60 -8.82 -7.42 5.94
C MET A 60 -7.88 -8.59 6.23
N LEU A 61 -7.96 -9.67 5.45
CA LEU A 61 -7.10 -10.85 5.59
C LEU A 61 -5.62 -10.49 5.40
N SER A 62 -5.32 -9.63 4.43
CA SER A 62 -3.97 -9.07 4.24
C SER A 62 -3.49 -8.34 5.49
N SER A 63 -4.30 -7.42 6.03
CA SER A 63 -3.96 -6.67 7.24
C SER A 63 -3.69 -7.60 8.42
N TRP A 64 -4.54 -8.61 8.63
CA TRP A 64 -4.36 -9.63 9.67
C TRP A 64 -3.04 -10.38 9.50
N CYS A 65 -2.79 -10.93 8.32
CA CYS A 65 -1.55 -11.67 8.03
C CYS A 65 -0.32 -10.79 8.25
N GLN A 66 -0.39 -9.51 7.90
CA GLN A 66 0.70 -8.56 8.13
C GLN A 66 0.96 -8.34 9.62
N TYR A 67 -0.08 -8.15 10.42
CA TYR A 67 0.08 -7.93 11.87
C TYR A 67 0.55 -9.18 12.59
N GLU A 68 0.04 -10.36 12.22
CA GLU A 68 0.52 -11.63 12.77
C GLU A 68 1.96 -11.94 12.33
N ALA A 69 2.34 -11.61 11.09
CA ALA A 69 3.72 -11.81 10.63
C ALA A 69 4.74 -11.01 11.44
N LEU A 70 4.36 -9.86 11.98
CA LEU A 70 5.23 -9.06 12.85
C LEU A 70 5.62 -9.79 14.15
N ARG A 71 4.85 -10.80 14.60
CA ARG A 71 5.23 -11.64 15.74
C ARG A 71 6.39 -12.60 15.43
N TYR A 72 6.74 -12.79 14.16
CA TYR A 72 7.74 -13.77 13.73
C TYR A 72 8.85 -13.15 12.88
N VAL A 73 8.66 -11.91 12.43
CA VAL A 73 9.51 -11.23 11.46
C VAL A 73 9.65 -9.76 11.86
N SER A 74 10.88 -9.25 11.81
CA SER A 74 11.17 -7.86 12.14
C SER A 74 10.49 -6.87 11.19
N PHE A 75 10.17 -5.66 11.68
CA PHE A 75 9.53 -4.61 10.88
C PHE A 75 10.29 -4.23 9.59
N PRO A 76 11.64 -4.12 9.59
CA PRO A 76 12.41 -3.93 8.37
C PRO A 76 12.27 -5.09 7.38
N ALA A 77 12.24 -6.34 7.86
CA ALA A 77 12.07 -7.52 7.00
C ALA A 77 10.69 -7.55 6.34
N VAL A 78 9.61 -7.23 7.06
CA VAL A 78 8.26 -7.08 6.48
C VAL A 78 8.22 -5.98 5.41
N THR A 79 8.89 -4.85 5.66
CA THR A 79 8.97 -3.72 4.73
C THR A 79 9.74 -4.07 3.46
N LEU A 80 10.81 -4.84 3.58
CA LEU A 80 11.56 -5.37 2.44
C LEU A 80 10.74 -6.40 1.65
N PHE A 81 10.06 -7.31 2.34
CA PHE A 81 9.21 -8.30 1.69
C PHE A 81 8.03 -7.67 0.93
N LYS A 82 7.47 -6.55 1.44
CA LYS A 82 6.50 -5.72 0.69
C LYS A 82 7.05 -5.22 -0.64
N SER A 83 8.36 -5.00 -0.76
CA SER A 83 8.98 -4.55 -2.00
C SER A 83 8.96 -5.64 -3.09
N PHE A 84 8.85 -6.92 -2.72
CA PHE A 84 8.68 -8.03 -3.64
C PHE A 84 7.27 -8.14 -4.24
N LYS A 85 6.29 -7.38 -3.72
CA LYS A 85 4.86 -7.39 -4.16
C LYS A 85 4.67 -7.27 -5.68
N LEU A 86 5.62 -6.67 -6.37
CA LEU A 86 5.56 -6.48 -7.82
C LEU A 86 5.38 -7.78 -8.61
N ALA A 87 6.06 -8.86 -8.23
CA ALA A 87 5.94 -10.14 -8.93
C ALA A 87 4.57 -10.82 -8.67
N PRO A 88 4.11 -10.98 -7.41
CA PRO A 88 2.77 -11.49 -7.12
C PRO A 88 1.64 -10.67 -7.75
N VAL A 89 1.74 -9.34 -7.80
CA VAL A 89 0.73 -8.49 -8.46
C VAL A 89 0.63 -8.79 -9.95
N MET A 90 1.75 -9.01 -10.65
CA MET A 90 1.70 -9.36 -12.08
C MET A 90 1.16 -10.77 -12.32
N ALA A 91 1.54 -11.73 -11.48
CA ALA A 91 0.99 -13.08 -11.54
C ALA A 91 -0.53 -13.07 -11.32
N MET A 92 -0.99 -12.36 -10.28
CA MET A 92 -2.42 -12.21 -9.96
C MET A 92 -3.19 -11.47 -11.06
N GLY A 93 -2.57 -10.48 -11.71
CA GLY A 93 -3.16 -9.78 -12.85
C GLY A 93 -3.43 -10.70 -14.05
N LYS A 94 -2.54 -11.68 -14.29
CA LYS A 94 -2.74 -12.73 -15.30
C LYS A 94 -3.83 -13.72 -14.88
N LEU A 95 -3.82 -14.17 -13.62
CA LEU A 95 -4.84 -15.09 -13.07
C LEU A 95 -6.26 -14.51 -13.15
N LEU A 96 -6.42 -13.21 -12.85
CA LEU A 96 -7.70 -12.52 -12.94
C LEU A 96 -8.07 -12.13 -14.39
N GLY A 97 -7.22 -12.39 -15.38
CA GLY A 97 -7.46 -12.01 -16.78
C GLY A 97 -7.54 -10.50 -17.01
N ASN A 98 -6.85 -9.70 -16.19
CA ASN A 98 -6.89 -8.25 -16.28
C ASN A 98 -6.01 -7.73 -17.42
N LYS A 99 -4.77 -8.22 -17.51
CA LYS A 99 -3.78 -7.88 -18.55
C LYS A 99 -2.76 -9.00 -18.69
N GLU A 100 -2.29 -9.22 -19.92
CA GLU A 100 -1.10 -10.02 -20.18
C GLU A 100 0.14 -9.15 -20.10
N TYR A 101 1.17 -9.65 -19.42
CA TYR A 101 2.45 -8.97 -19.29
C TYR A 101 3.50 -9.69 -20.14
N PRO A 102 4.34 -8.95 -20.88
CA PRO A 102 5.42 -9.54 -21.64
C PRO A 102 6.41 -10.25 -20.71
N GLN A 103 7.03 -11.33 -21.19
CA GLN A 103 7.94 -12.16 -20.39
C GLN A 103 9.09 -11.37 -19.77
N TYR A 104 9.55 -10.29 -20.43
CA TYR A 104 10.59 -9.42 -19.89
C TYR A 104 10.20 -8.78 -18.55
N ASP A 105 8.93 -8.44 -18.33
CA ASP A 105 8.47 -7.79 -17.09
C ASP A 105 8.58 -8.75 -15.89
N TYR A 106 8.38 -10.04 -16.13
CA TYR A 106 8.58 -11.09 -15.13
C TYR A 106 10.06 -11.30 -14.83
N PHE A 107 10.92 -11.29 -15.85
CA PHE A 107 12.37 -11.37 -15.65
C PHE A 107 12.89 -10.21 -14.80
N VAL A 108 12.48 -8.98 -15.09
CA VAL A 108 12.86 -7.80 -14.29
C VAL A 108 12.35 -7.93 -12.86
N ALA A 109 11.13 -8.43 -12.65
CA ALA A 109 10.61 -8.67 -11.31
C ALA A 109 11.40 -9.73 -10.53
N LEU A 110 11.91 -10.76 -11.22
CA LEU A 110 12.78 -11.78 -10.65
C LEU A 110 14.14 -11.17 -10.23
N VAL A 111 14.75 -10.36 -11.10
CA VAL A 111 16.00 -9.63 -10.78
C VAL A 111 15.82 -8.74 -9.54
N ILE A 112 14.69 -8.03 -9.44
CA ILE A 112 14.34 -7.26 -8.24
C ILE A 112 14.24 -8.19 -7.01
N GLY A 113 13.59 -9.34 -7.13
CA GLY A 113 13.51 -10.32 -6.04
C GLY A 113 14.87 -10.84 -5.57
N ILE A 114 15.77 -11.18 -6.50
CA ILE A 114 17.14 -11.62 -6.17
C ILE A 114 17.92 -10.49 -5.49
N GLY A 115 17.88 -9.27 -6.04
CA GLY A 115 18.58 -8.13 -5.45
C GLY A 115 18.08 -7.80 -4.04
N LEU A 116 16.77 -7.94 -3.79
CA LEU A 116 16.20 -7.83 -2.45
C LEU A 116 16.67 -8.94 -1.52
N ALA A 117 16.71 -10.20 -1.98
CA ALA A 117 17.20 -11.32 -1.17
C ALA A 117 18.67 -11.13 -0.79
N MET A 118 19.52 -10.69 -1.74
CA MET A 118 20.93 -10.36 -1.48
C MET A 118 21.08 -9.21 -0.47
N PHE A 119 20.25 -8.17 -0.60
CA PHE A 119 20.22 -7.05 0.34
C PHE A 119 19.79 -7.49 1.75
N MET A 120 18.72 -8.29 1.84
CA MET A 120 18.20 -8.83 3.10
C MET A 120 19.23 -9.71 3.81
N SER A 121 19.89 -10.62 3.09
CA SER A 121 20.90 -11.53 3.66
C SER A 121 22.15 -10.81 4.18
N SER A 122 22.38 -9.56 3.77
CA SER A 122 23.59 -8.79 4.05
C SER A 122 23.38 -7.66 5.06
N THR A 123 22.14 -7.48 5.53
CA THR A 123 21.75 -6.37 6.42
C THR A 123 21.50 -6.90 7.83
N GLU A 124 22.34 -6.50 8.78
CA GLU A 124 22.13 -6.79 10.20
C GLU A 124 20.77 -6.20 10.66
N GLY A 125 19.92 -7.02 11.31
CA GLY A 125 18.58 -6.63 11.77
C GLY A 125 17.41 -7.03 10.84
N VAL A 126 17.71 -7.63 9.68
CA VAL A 126 16.71 -8.21 8.76
C VAL A 126 16.72 -9.74 8.93
N ASN A 127 16.32 -10.21 10.11
CA ASN A 127 16.33 -11.63 10.42
C ASN A 127 14.91 -12.20 10.42
N PHE A 128 14.74 -13.35 9.77
CA PHE A 128 13.56 -14.18 9.93
C PHE A 128 13.71 -14.98 11.22
N GLY A 129 12.68 -15.00 12.09
CA GLY A 129 12.74 -15.71 13.37
C GLY A 129 13.06 -14.83 14.57
N TYR A 130 13.05 -13.50 14.41
CA TYR A 130 13.00 -12.57 15.53
C TYR A 130 11.70 -11.75 15.44
N ASP A 131 11.02 -11.56 16.57
CA ASP A 131 9.78 -10.79 16.64
C ASP A 131 10.02 -9.25 16.61
N VAL A 132 8.96 -8.44 16.75
CA VAL A 132 9.07 -6.97 16.83
C VAL A 132 9.96 -6.51 17.99
N TYR A 133 10.07 -7.30 19.06
CA TYR A 133 10.85 -6.99 20.26
C TYR A 133 12.29 -7.51 20.19
N GLY A 134 12.63 -8.29 19.16
CA GLY A 134 13.96 -8.85 18.96
C GLY A 134 14.20 -10.15 19.71
N GLU A 135 13.14 -10.86 20.12
CA GLU A 135 13.24 -12.19 20.75
C GLU A 135 13.26 -13.30 19.69
N GLU A 136 14.06 -14.35 19.94
CA GLU A 136 14.14 -15.53 19.05
C GLU A 136 12.85 -16.35 19.10
N VAL A 137 12.24 -16.55 17.93
CA VAL A 137 11.00 -17.30 17.77
C VAL A 137 11.27 -18.54 16.94
N SER A 138 11.03 -19.71 17.53
CA SER A 138 11.23 -21.03 16.89
C SER A 138 10.35 -21.26 15.64
N ALA A 139 9.35 -20.41 15.39
CA ALA A 139 8.36 -20.57 14.33
C ALA A 139 8.66 -19.67 13.10
N THR A 140 9.91 -19.58 12.66
CA THR A 140 10.31 -18.75 11.51
C THR A 140 9.49 -19.04 10.23
N TRP A 141 9.17 -20.31 9.99
CA TRP A 141 8.41 -20.74 8.82
C TRP A 141 6.98 -20.19 8.80
N THR A 142 6.33 -20.08 9.97
CA THR A 142 4.95 -19.54 10.03
C THR A 142 4.95 -18.06 9.64
N GLY A 143 5.94 -17.28 10.08
CA GLY A 143 6.14 -15.90 9.66
C GLY A 143 6.34 -15.75 8.15
N ILE A 144 7.17 -16.61 7.55
CA ILE A 144 7.37 -16.63 6.09
C ILE A 144 6.06 -16.96 5.36
N MET A 145 5.31 -17.97 5.80
CA MET A 145 4.01 -18.32 5.19
C MET A 145 2.98 -17.19 5.32
N LEU A 146 2.90 -16.54 6.50
CA LEU A 146 2.05 -15.37 6.74
C LEU A 146 2.42 -14.21 5.80
N MET A 147 3.71 -13.99 5.55
CA MET A 147 4.17 -12.97 4.61
C MET A 147 3.77 -13.25 3.16
N PHE A 148 3.84 -14.53 2.73
CA PHE A 148 3.33 -14.92 1.41
C PHE A 148 1.81 -14.74 1.29
N LEU A 149 1.05 -15.15 2.31
CA LEU A 149 -0.41 -14.93 2.36
C LEU A 149 -0.76 -13.45 2.32
N PHE A 150 -0.05 -12.63 3.09
CA PHE A 150 -0.17 -11.17 3.05
C PHE A 150 0.02 -10.65 1.62
N LEU A 151 1.11 -11.01 0.93
CA LEU A 151 1.36 -10.57 -0.45
C LEU A 151 0.29 -11.06 -1.41
N PHE A 152 -0.21 -12.28 -1.25
CA PHE A 152 -1.26 -12.84 -2.07
C PHE A 152 -2.55 -12.02 -1.96
N PHE A 153 -3.04 -11.80 -0.74
CA PHE A 153 -4.26 -11.03 -0.50
C PHE A 153 -4.09 -9.54 -0.86
N ASP A 154 -2.94 -8.95 -0.60
CA ASP A 154 -2.67 -7.55 -0.98
C ASP A 154 -2.58 -7.38 -2.51
N SER A 155 -2.07 -8.38 -3.21
CA SER A 155 -2.04 -8.44 -4.68
C SER A 155 -3.44 -8.64 -5.26
N PHE A 156 -4.23 -9.53 -4.65
CA PHE A 156 -5.64 -9.75 -5.02
C PHE A 156 -6.44 -8.45 -4.91
N THR A 157 -6.38 -7.77 -3.77
CA THR A 157 -7.14 -6.53 -3.52
C THR A 157 -6.88 -5.48 -4.60
N SER A 158 -5.61 -5.17 -4.86
CA SER A 158 -5.24 -4.15 -5.85
C SER A 158 -5.63 -4.55 -7.28
N GLN A 159 -5.46 -5.82 -7.65
CA GLN A 159 -5.85 -6.32 -8.97
C GLN A 159 -7.38 -6.37 -9.14
N TRP A 160 -8.11 -6.75 -8.10
CA TRP A 160 -9.57 -6.75 -8.12
C TRP A 160 -10.12 -5.32 -8.26
N GLN A 161 -9.59 -4.37 -7.50
CA GLN A 161 -9.92 -2.95 -7.65
C GLN A 161 -9.64 -2.45 -9.07
N SER A 162 -8.50 -2.83 -9.65
CA SER A 162 -8.18 -2.46 -11.05
C SER A 162 -9.12 -3.12 -12.05
N ARG A 163 -9.57 -4.36 -11.81
CA ARG A 163 -10.57 -5.06 -12.62
C ARG A 163 -11.93 -4.35 -12.59
N MET A 164 -12.36 -3.93 -11.40
CA MET A 164 -13.62 -3.18 -11.22
C MET A 164 -13.64 -1.90 -12.04
N PHE A 165 -12.57 -1.10 -11.97
CA PHE A 165 -12.47 0.13 -12.78
C PHE A 165 -12.38 -0.13 -14.30
N GLN A 166 -11.87 -1.28 -14.72
CA GLN A 166 -11.79 -1.63 -16.14
C GLN A 166 -13.13 -2.14 -16.68
N ARG A 167 -13.84 -2.96 -15.89
CA ARG A 167 -15.14 -3.54 -16.24
C ARG A 167 -16.26 -2.52 -16.20
N HIS A 168 -16.26 -1.65 -15.19
CA HIS A 168 -17.29 -0.64 -14.94
C HIS A 168 -16.68 0.75 -15.16
N ARG A 169 -16.74 1.25 -16.41
CA ARG A 169 -16.11 2.53 -16.79
C ARG A 169 -16.78 3.75 -16.14
N ASP A 170 -18.04 3.61 -15.77
CA ASP A 170 -18.83 4.58 -15.02
C ASP A 170 -18.46 4.64 -13.52
N LEU A 171 -17.69 3.66 -13.01
CA LEU A 171 -17.33 3.58 -11.59
C LEU A 171 -16.43 4.75 -11.18
N SER A 172 -16.91 5.52 -10.20
CA SER A 172 -16.12 6.59 -9.58
C SER A 172 -15.09 6.02 -8.60
N MET A 173 -13.93 6.68 -8.48
CA MET A 173 -12.94 6.29 -7.46
C MET A 173 -13.49 6.48 -6.04
N LEU A 174 -14.32 7.52 -5.84
CA LEU A 174 -14.93 7.83 -4.55
C LEU A 174 -16.01 6.80 -4.19
N GLU A 175 -16.73 6.28 -5.19
CA GLU A 175 -17.72 5.21 -4.98
C GLU A 175 -17.06 3.93 -4.49
N LEU A 176 -16.00 3.48 -5.19
CA LEU A 176 -15.29 2.27 -4.78
C LEU A 176 -14.60 2.47 -3.42
N MET A 177 -14.03 3.64 -3.16
CA MET A 177 -13.44 3.98 -1.85
C MET A 177 -14.49 3.93 -0.73
N PHE A 178 -15.65 4.55 -0.93
CA PHE A 178 -16.75 4.55 0.04
C PHE A 178 -17.28 3.13 0.29
N ALA A 179 -17.61 2.39 -0.78
CA ALA A 179 -18.14 1.04 -0.67
C ALA A 179 -17.15 0.09 0.03
N THR A 180 -15.88 0.11 -0.38
CA THR A 180 -14.86 -0.75 0.25
C THR A 180 -14.56 -0.34 1.69
N SER A 181 -14.61 0.95 2.02
CA SER A 181 -14.48 1.43 3.41
C SER A 181 -15.68 1.04 4.27
N ALA A 182 -16.89 1.01 3.71
CA ALA A 182 -18.10 0.57 4.41
C ALA A 182 -17.99 -0.91 4.79
N PHE A 183 -17.72 -1.78 3.82
CA PHE A 183 -17.51 -3.21 4.08
C PHE A 183 -16.34 -3.45 5.04
N SER A 184 -15.23 -2.74 4.86
CA SER A 184 -14.07 -2.84 5.74
C SER A 184 -14.38 -2.42 7.18
N THR A 185 -15.23 -1.40 7.37
CA THR A 185 -15.63 -0.90 8.70
C THR A 185 -16.48 -1.96 9.42
N VAL A 186 -17.45 -2.56 8.73
CA VAL A 186 -18.28 -3.65 9.27
C VAL A 186 -17.41 -4.84 9.67
N LEU A 187 -16.51 -5.29 8.78
CA LEU A 187 -15.60 -6.38 9.09
C LEU A 187 -14.69 -6.06 10.29
N SER A 188 -14.18 -4.82 10.38
CA SER A 188 -13.33 -4.43 11.53
C SER A 188 -14.11 -4.33 12.83
N LEU A 189 -15.39 -3.95 12.77
CA LEU A 189 -16.26 -3.94 13.94
C LEU A 189 -16.49 -5.36 14.46
N ILE A 190 -16.75 -6.32 13.57
CA ILE A 190 -16.92 -7.73 13.94
C ILE A 190 -15.64 -8.23 14.63
N THR A 191 -14.46 -7.95 14.06
CA THR A 191 -13.19 -8.36 14.68
C THR A 191 -12.99 -7.70 16.04
N LEU A 192 -13.35 -6.43 16.19
CA LEU A 192 -13.17 -5.67 17.43
C LEU A 192 -14.09 -6.17 18.56
N ILE A 193 -15.30 -6.60 18.20
CA ILE A 193 -16.22 -7.25 19.15
C ILE A 193 -15.68 -8.63 19.54
N HIS A 194 -15.17 -9.39 18.58
CA HIS A 194 -14.66 -10.73 18.84
C HIS A 194 -13.39 -10.76 19.70
N THR A 195 -12.57 -9.72 19.66
CA THR A 195 -11.35 -9.60 20.47
C THR A 195 -11.60 -8.96 21.85
N ASP A 196 -12.85 -8.63 22.20
CA ASP A 196 -13.24 -7.98 23.47
C ASP A 196 -12.49 -6.66 23.78
N GLU A 197 -11.85 -6.04 22.77
CA GLU A 197 -11.09 -4.80 22.94
C GLU A 197 -11.99 -3.54 22.86
N LEU A 198 -13.26 -3.68 22.44
CA LEU A 198 -14.16 -2.54 22.22
C LEU A 198 -14.39 -1.71 23.49
N GLY A 199 -14.75 -2.36 24.61
CA GLY A 199 -15.05 -1.68 25.87
C GLY A 199 -13.83 -0.93 26.43
N PRO A 200 -12.68 -1.61 26.63
CA PRO A 200 -11.47 -0.97 27.13
C PRO A 200 -10.95 0.15 26.23
N ALA A 201 -11.05 0.01 24.91
CA ALA A 201 -10.63 1.05 23.99
C ALA A 201 -11.52 2.31 24.05
N LEU A 202 -12.84 2.14 24.17
CA LEU A 202 -13.77 3.26 24.29
C LEU A 202 -13.58 4.02 25.60
N ASP A 203 -13.39 3.29 26.71
CA ASP A 203 -13.12 3.88 28.02
C ASP A 203 -11.81 4.68 28.01
N PHE A 204 -10.76 4.15 27.37
CA PHE A 204 -9.50 4.87 27.20
C PHE A 204 -9.64 6.16 26.38
N VAL A 205 -10.40 6.11 25.29
CA VAL A 205 -10.66 7.27 24.43
C VAL A 205 -11.49 8.33 25.17
N TRP A 206 -12.43 7.90 26.03
CA TRP A 206 -13.23 8.80 26.86
C TRP A 206 -12.38 9.48 27.94
N ARG A 207 -11.46 8.75 28.57
CA ARG A 207 -10.56 9.26 29.63
C ARG A 207 -9.49 10.23 29.12
N HIS A 208 -9.10 10.14 27.85
CA HIS A 208 -7.98 10.91 27.30
C HIS A 208 -8.36 11.75 26.08
N SER A 209 -8.83 12.98 26.32
CA SER A 209 -9.27 13.90 25.25
C SER A 209 -8.17 14.31 24.26
N GLU A 210 -6.90 14.29 24.68
CA GLU A 210 -5.74 14.60 23.83
C GLU A 210 -5.62 13.65 22.62
N ILE A 211 -6.16 12.43 22.73
CA ILE A 211 -6.06 11.40 21.69
C ILE A 211 -6.96 11.74 20.49
N HIS A 212 -8.05 12.47 20.68
CA HIS A 212 -8.99 12.79 19.60
C HIS A 212 -8.34 13.56 18.46
N LEU A 213 -7.49 14.55 18.77
CA LEU A 213 -6.78 15.33 17.74
C LEU A 213 -5.81 14.45 16.96
N HIS A 214 -5.15 13.52 17.64
CA HIS A 214 -4.29 12.55 16.97
C HIS A 214 -5.11 11.65 16.04
N PHE A 215 -6.25 11.11 16.49
CA PHE A 215 -7.13 10.30 15.65
C PHE A 215 -7.63 11.06 14.42
N PHE A 216 -7.97 12.34 14.60
CA PHE A 216 -8.39 13.19 13.50
C PHE A 216 -7.26 13.45 12.49
N MET A 217 -6.07 13.83 12.95
CA MET A 217 -4.93 14.05 12.04
C MET A 217 -4.52 12.77 11.31
N PHE A 218 -4.53 11.63 12.02
CA PHE A 218 -4.25 10.33 11.45
C PHE A 218 -5.28 9.93 10.40
N SER A 219 -6.57 10.14 10.66
CA SER A 219 -7.64 9.79 9.71
C SER A 219 -7.64 10.67 8.46
N VAL A 220 -7.39 11.98 8.60
CA VAL A 220 -7.28 12.90 7.46
C VAL A 220 -6.12 12.48 6.56
N CYS A 221 -4.94 12.25 7.15
CA CYS A 221 -3.76 11.78 6.40
C CYS A 221 -4.01 10.42 5.72
N SER A 222 -4.62 9.48 6.45
CA SER A 222 -5.00 8.16 5.93
C SER A 222 -5.99 8.26 4.75
N THR A 223 -7.00 9.13 4.86
CA THR A 223 -8.00 9.34 3.80
C THR A 223 -7.37 9.94 2.54
N ILE A 224 -6.49 10.94 2.69
CA ILE A 224 -5.74 11.50 1.56
C ILE A 224 -4.92 10.40 0.88
N GLY A 225 -4.24 9.55 1.67
CA GLY A 225 -3.52 8.39 1.16
C GLY A 225 -4.41 7.42 0.38
N GLN A 226 -5.59 7.09 0.91
CA GLN A 226 -6.56 6.23 0.24
C GLN A 226 -7.02 6.82 -1.10
N ILE A 227 -7.33 8.12 -1.14
CA ILE A 227 -7.71 8.80 -2.39
C ILE A 227 -6.60 8.66 -3.43
N LEU A 228 -5.34 8.88 -3.05
CA LEU A 228 -4.20 8.73 -3.97
C LEU A 228 -4.03 7.29 -4.47
N ILE A 229 -4.26 6.29 -3.60
CA ILE A 229 -4.23 4.87 -3.97
C ILE A 229 -5.31 4.57 -5.01
N PHE A 230 -6.57 4.92 -4.74
CA PHE A 230 -7.68 4.67 -5.64
C PHE A 230 -7.54 5.44 -6.95
N TYR A 231 -7.09 6.70 -6.90
CA TYR A 231 -6.79 7.51 -8.09
C TYR A 231 -5.72 6.84 -8.97
N THR A 232 -4.63 6.36 -8.36
CA THR A 232 -3.54 5.69 -9.09
C THR A 232 -4.02 4.39 -9.73
N ILE A 233 -4.79 3.58 -8.99
CA ILE A 233 -5.30 2.30 -9.50
C ILE A 233 -6.33 2.53 -10.62
N LYS A 234 -7.18 3.56 -10.50
CA LYS A 234 -8.16 3.91 -11.53
C LYS A 234 -7.50 4.35 -12.84
N ASN A 235 -6.51 5.25 -12.77
CA ASN A 235 -5.90 5.84 -13.96
C ASN A 235 -4.79 4.98 -14.57
N PHE A 236 -3.95 4.36 -13.73
CA PHE A 236 -2.74 3.66 -14.18
C PHE A 236 -2.76 2.14 -13.93
N GLY A 237 -3.70 1.66 -13.12
CA GLY A 237 -3.85 0.24 -12.79
C GLY A 237 -2.98 -0.26 -11.64
N ALA A 238 -3.26 -1.49 -11.19
CA ALA A 238 -2.62 -2.09 -10.00
C ALA A 238 -1.09 -2.24 -10.10
N VAL A 239 -0.57 -2.54 -11.30
CA VAL A 239 0.88 -2.72 -11.49
C VAL A 239 1.64 -1.40 -11.36
N VAL A 240 1.12 -0.31 -11.94
CA VAL A 240 1.77 1.01 -11.80
C VAL A 240 1.70 1.48 -10.36
N PHE A 241 0.57 1.30 -9.70
CA PHE A 241 0.45 1.54 -8.25
C PHE A 241 1.52 0.78 -7.46
N THR A 242 1.72 -0.50 -7.76
CA THR A 242 2.74 -1.32 -7.08
C THR A 242 4.16 -0.83 -7.39
N ILE A 243 4.45 -0.41 -8.61
CA ILE A 243 5.75 0.19 -8.96
C ILE A 243 5.99 1.45 -8.12
N ILE A 244 5.04 2.39 -8.06
CA ILE A 244 5.17 3.63 -7.27
C ILE A 244 5.43 3.32 -5.79
N MET A 245 4.66 2.38 -5.22
CA MET A 245 4.81 1.98 -3.81
C MET A 245 6.17 1.35 -3.53
N THR A 246 6.61 0.43 -4.39
CA THR A 246 7.89 -0.28 -4.22
C THR A 246 9.07 0.69 -4.42
N THR A 247 9.07 1.52 -5.46
CA THR A 247 10.11 2.55 -5.67
C THR A 247 10.24 3.47 -4.46
N ARG A 248 9.13 3.96 -3.90
CA ARG A 248 9.14 4.81 -2.71
C ARG A 248 9.82 4.13 -1.52
N VAL A 249 9.47 2.87 -1.25
CA VAL A 249 10.06 2.10 -0.13
C VAL A 249 11.55 1.86 -0.37
N LEU A 250 11.93 1.48 -1.59
CA LEU A 250 13.32 1.19 -1.94
C LEU A 250 14.22 2.43 -1.88
N LEU A 251 13.73 3.57 -2.36
CA LEU A 251 14.42 4.85 -2.23
C LEU A 251 14.58 5.25 -0.75
N SER A 252 13.52 5.08 0.05
CA SER A 252 13.59 5.35 1.49
C SER A 252 14.63 4.47 2.19
N ILE A 253 14.72 3.18 1.83
CA ILE A 253 15.71 2.24 2.39
C ILE A 253 17.12 2.63 1.93
N ALA A 254 17.30 2.91 0.64
CA ALA A 254 18.58 3.33 0.09
C ALA A 254 19.10 4.60 0.78
N LEU A 255 18.25 5.64 0.88
CA LEU A 255 18.58 6.89 1.57
C LEU A 255 18.88 6.66 3.05
N SER A 256 18.12 5.79 3.73
CA SER A 256 18.39 5.44 5.12
C SER A 256 19.76 4.80 5.29
N CYS A 257 20.13 3.83 4.44
CA CYS A 257 21.45 3.21 4.46
C CYS A 257 22.58 4.22 4.20
N MET A 258 22.38 5.15 3.26
CA MET A 258 23.37 6.18 2.93
C MET A 258 23.54 7.22 4.04
N LEU A 259 22.45 7.65 4.68
CA LEU A 259 22.46 8.72 5.69
C LEU A 259 22.86 8.22 7.08
N TYR A 260 22.39 7.04 7.48
CA TYR A 260 22.64 6.49 8.82
C TYR A 260 23.90 5.63 8.91
N GLY A 261 24.61 5.41 7.80
CA GLY A 261 25.91 4.76 7.80
C GLY A 261 25.89 3.34 8.38
N HIS A 262 24.79 2.61 8.22
CA HIS A 262 24.75 1.20 8.62
C HIS A 262 25.84 0.42 7.88
N LYS A 263 26.49 -0.51 8.60
CA LYS A 263 27.50 -1.41 8.02
C LYS A 263 26.83 -2.40 7.06
N VAL A 264 26.47 -1.92 5.88
CA VAL A 264 25.96 -2.76 4.80
C VAL A 264 27.16 -3.48 4.20
N SER A 265 27.17 -4.81 4.28
CA SER A 265 28.20 -5.63 3.61
C SER A 265 28.25 -5.30 2.10
N SER A 266 29.42 -5.46 1.47
CA SER A 266 29.60 -5.20 0.04
C SER A 266 28.58 -5.94 -0.84
N THR A 267 28.13 -7.12 -0.41
CA THR A 267 27.06 -7.90 -1.07
C THR A 267 25.69 -7.23 -0.98
N GLY A 268 25.37 -6.59 0.14
CA GLY A 268 24.13 -5.85 0.32
C GLY A 268 24.08 -4.59 -0.53
N PHE A 269 25.20 -3.87 -0.60
CA PHE A 269 25.31 -2.69 -1.47
C PHE A 269 25.12 -3.04 -2.95
N LEU A 270 25.73 -4.14 -3.41
CA LEU A 270 25.51 -4.67 -4.76
C LEU A 270 24.03 -5.03 -4.99
N GLY A 271 23.40 -5.72 -4.04
CA GLY A 271 21.96 -6.05 -4.11
C GLY A 271 21.09 -4.80 -4.26
N LEU A 272 21.37 -3.75 -3.50
CA LEU A 272 20.66 -2.46 -3.57
C LEU A 272 20.82 -1.79 -4.95
N MET A 273 22.04 -1.76 -5.49
CA MET A 273 22.32 -1.19 -6.82
C MET A 273 21.60 -1.97 -7.93
N VAL A 274 21.54 -3.30 -7.84
CA VAL A 274 20.80 -4.15 -8.78
C VAL A 274 19.30 -3.83 -8.74
N VAL A 275 18.72 -3.69 -7.56
CA VAL A 275 17.29 -3.36 -7.40
C VAL A 275 16.97 -1.99 -7.98
N LEU A 276 17.77 -0.96 -7.65
CA LEU A 276 17.59 0.39 -8.18
C LEU A 276 17.75 0.42 -9.71
N GLY A 277 18.77 -0.24 -10.24
CA GLY A 277 18.99 -0.35 -11.68
C GLY A 277 17.84 -1.04 -12.40
N ALA A 278 17.34 -2.15 -11.88
CA ALA A 278 16.22 -2.88 -12.45
C ALA A 278 14.92 -2.06 -12.45
N VAL A 279 14.64 -1.33 -11.38
CA VAL A 279 13.47 -0.43 -11.29
C VAL A 279 13.61 0.74 -12.28
N CYS A 280 14.77 1.40 -12.33
CA CYS A 280 15.03 2.50 -13.28
C CYS A 280 14.91 2.03 -14.73
N TYR A 281 15.51 0.90 -15.08
CA TYR A 281 15.40 0.30 -16.40
C TYR A 281 13.94 0.04 -16.78
N ARG A 282 13.15 -0.50 -15.84
CA ARG A 282 11.74 -0.77 -16.07
C ARG A 282 10.91 0.49 -16.27
N ILE A 283 11.13 1.51 -15.46
CA ILE A 283 10.44 2.80 -15.58
C ILE A 283 10.76 3.38 -16.96
N LYS A 284 12.04 3.43 -17.35
CA LYS A 284 12.49 3.94 -18.66
C LYS A 284 11.78 3.21 -19.80
N LYS A 285 11.79 1.88 -19.81
CA LYS A 285 11.13 1.08 -20.85
C LYS A 285 9.61 1.29 -20.90
N LYS A 286 8.98 1.54 -19.74
CA LYS A 286 7.55 1.80 -19.66
C LYS A 286 7.18 3.21 -20.14
N VAL A 287 8.06 4.18 -19.93
CA VAL A 287 7.97 5.55 -20.47
C VAL A 287 8.17 5.53 -21.99
N GLU A 288 9.16 4.80 -22.49
CA GLU A 288 9.42 4.62 -23.93
C GLU A 288 8.27 3.94 -24.68
N GLY A 289 7.43 3.17 -23.97
CA GLY A 289 6.29 2.46 -24.56
C GLY A 289 4.98 3.25 -24.64
N LYS A 290 4.74 4.27 -23.80
CA LYS A 290 3.52 5.10 -23.78
C LYS A 290 3.77 6.45 -23.08
N HIS A 291 3.42 7.56 -23.75
CA HIS A 291 3.36 8.89 -23.13
C HIS A 291 2.50 8.85 -21.85
N LEU A 292 3.10 9.20 -20.72
CA LEU A 292 2.52 9.09 -19.38
C LEU A 292 1.43 10.15 -19.09
N ILE A 293 1.30 11.15 -19.96
CA ILE A 293 0.31 12.22 -19.84
C ILE A 293 -0.46 12.28 -21.17
N LYS A 294 -1.62 11.63 -21.22
CA LYS A 294 -2.63 11.92 -22.25
C LYS A 294 -3.61 12.90 -21.61
N TRP A 295 -3.45 14.19 -21.90
CA TRP A 295 -4.47 15.19 -21.58
C TRP A 295 -5.75 14.83 -22.33
N GLN A 296 -6.80 14.49 -21.58
CA GLN A 296 -8.06 14.08 -22.16
C GLN A 296 -8.73 15.32 -22.79
N GLY A 297 -8.67 15.43 -24.12
CA GLY A 297 -9.25 16.54 -24.89
C GLY A 297 -8.28 17.32 -25.78
N MET A 298 -7.02 16.88 -25.92
CA MET A 298 -6.04 17.56 -26.75
C MET A 298 -5.70 16.68 -27.96
N GLU A 299 -6.08 17.12 -29.17
CA GLU A 299 -5.63 16.50 -30.42
C GLU A 299 -4.10 16.54 -30.47
N ASP A 300 -3.47 15.44 -30.93
CA ASP A 300 -2.01 15.24 -30.91
C ASP A 300 -1.25 16.41 -31.57
N THR A 301 -1.89 17.13 -32.51
CA THR A 301 -1.34 18.32 -33.18
C THR A 301 -1.09 19.50 -32.23
N LYS A 302 -2.00 19.77 -31.28
CA LYS A 302 -1.86 20.89 -30.33
C LYS A 302 -0.80 20.62 -29.25
N ALA A 303 -0.53 19.35 -28.97
CA ALA A 303 0.52 18.97 -28.03
C ALA A 303 1.90 19.24 -28.64
N HIS A 304 2.06 19.05 -29.95
CA HIS A 304 3.27 19.43 -30.67
C HIS A 304 3.48 20.95 -30.73
N GLU A 305 2.42 21.73 -30.96
CA GLU A 305 2.50 23.20 -30.96
C GLU A 305 2.90 23.76 -29.59
N LEU A 306 2.31 23.27 -28.48
CA LEU A 306 2.69 23.73 -27.14
C LEU A 306 4.11 23.34 -26.71
N VAL A 307 4.62 22.19 -27.17
CA VAL A 307 6.01 21.78 -26.91
C VAL A 307 6.99 22.63 -27.73
N GLN A 308 6.60 23.06 -28.94
CA GLN A 308 7.39 24.02 -29.73
C GLN A 308 7.38 25.43 -29.10
N GLU A 309 6.22 25.93 -28.67
CA GLU A 309 6.14 27.21 -27.93
C GLU A 309 6.98 27.20 -26.64
N TRP A 310 6.98 26.08 -25.91
CA TRP A 310 7.81 25.94 -24.70
C TRP A 310 9.31 25.97 -24.99
N HIS A 311 9.75 25.43 -26.12
CA HIS A 311 11.16 25.49 -26.51
C HIS A 311 11.57 26.88 -26.99
N GLU A 312 10.69 27.62 -27.68
CA GLU A 312 10.97 29.00 -28.10
C GLU A 312 11.08 29.98 -26.93
N HIS A 313 10.49 29.69 -25.76
CA HIS A 313 10.54 30.57 -24.58
C HIS A 313 11.64 30.21 -23.58
N VAL A 314 12.41 29.14 -23.82
CA VAL A 314 13.56 28.75 -22.97
C VAL A 314 14.89 29.23 -23.57
N ASP A 315 14.92 29.54 -24.86
CA ASP A 315 16.10 30.02 -25.58
C ASP A 315 16.15 31.57 -25.76
N THR A 316 15.33 32.32 -25.00
CA THR A 316 15.43 33.78 -24.81
C THR A 316 15.60 34.13 -23.34
#